data_AF-A0A0W0X4L8-F1
#
_entry.id   AF-A0A0W0X4L8-F1
#
_cell.length_a   1.000
_cell.length_b   1.000
_cell.length_c   1.000
_cell.angle_alpha   90.00
_cell.angle_beta   90.00
_cell.angle_gamma   90.00
#
_symmetry.space_group_name_H-M   'P 1'
#
loop_
_entity.id
_entity.type
_entity.pdbx_description
1 polymer ?
#
loop_
_entity_poly.entity_id
_entity_poly.type
_entity_poly.pdbx_seq_one_letter_code
_entity_poly.pdbx_strand_id
1 'polypeptide(L)'
;MPAILVEMDECCFQLIKDGDETLKTSGVSTCLCLMFYGQDQTAPFIGMHHWPGFSSDFDGSEDSAMDDIFELIADIEQNARKQLGNKPDRTLTLNKLIIVGGERRQVDDTGKLLISGTEQEVRALIEFVKPACEEYFMLSSTFTCSIHPFKTTGSQFIDIMMDKDNVAWKIITDDDEQERKLAQEKASCSSPPKLRF
;
A
#
# COMPACT_ATOMS: atom_id res chain seq x y z
N MET A 1 -15.62 2.20 12.89
CA MET A 1 -14.37 2.42 13.70
C MET A 1 -13.47 3.42 12.98
N PRO A 2 -12.49 4.09 13.62
CA PRO A 2 -11.52 4.90 12.87
C PRO A 2 -10.67 3.99 11.96
N ALA A 3 -10.29 4.49 10.79
CA ALA A 3 -9.41 3.76 9.87
C ALA A 3 -8.02 3.53 10.50
N ILE A 4 -7.47 2.33 10.30
CA ILE A 4 -6.12 1.98 10.72
C ILE A 4 -5.14 2.57 9.71
N LEU A 5 -4.19 3.37 10.20
CA LEU A 5 -3.11 3.93 9.37
C LEU A 5 -2.02 2.88 9.19
N VAL A 6 -1.59 2.69 7.94
CA VAL A 6 -0.46 1.88 7.53
C VAL A 6 0.63 2.83 7.08
N GLU A 7 1.65 2.99 7.93
CA GLU A 7 2.78 3.89 7.64
C GLU A 7 3.68 3.31 6.53
N MET A 8 4.59 4.12 6.01
CA MET A 8 5.60 3.65 5.06
C MET A 8 6.41 2.48 5.66
N ASP A 9 6.66 1.46 4.84
CA ASP A 9 7.32 0.20 5.20
C ASP A 9 6.50 -0.69 6.15
N GLU A 10 5.24 -0.33 6.45
CA GLU A 10 4.36 -1.16 7.26
C GLU A 10 3.45 -2.05 6.41
N CYS A 11 3.06 -3.17 7.00
CA CYS A 11 2.16 -4.15 6.44
C CYS A 11 1.05 -4.45 7.45
N CYS A 12 -0.21 -4.30 7.05
CA CYS A 12 -1.36 -4.53 7.93
C CYS A 12 -2.40 -5.41 7.25
N PHE A 13 -2.86 -6.45 7.96
CA PHE A 13 -3.93 -7.34 7.57
C PHE A 13 -4.97 -7.46 8.68
N GLN A 14 -6.25 -7.48 8.30
CA GLN A 14 -7.33 -7.70 9.24
C GLN A 14 -8.48 -8.49 8.61
N LEU A 15 -9.11 -9.33 9.43
CA LEU A 15 -10.38 -9.98 9.07
C LEU A 15 -11.49 -8.93 9.05
N ILE A 16 -12.38 -9.03 8.07
CA ILE A 16 -13.61 -8.25 8.01
C ILE A 16 -14.67 -8.99 8.83
N LYS A 17 -15.12 -8.39 9.94
CA LYS A 17 -16.13 -8.98 10.83
C LYS A 17 -17.48 -8.34 10.60
N ASP A 18 -17.51 -7.01 10.71
CA ASP A 18 -18.76 -6.23 10.69
C ASP A 18 -18.86 -5.33 9.44
N GLY A 19 -17.77 -5.18 8.68
CA GLY A 19 -17.71 -4.41 7.44
C GLY A 19 -17.34 -2.93 7.62
N ASP A 20 -17.03 -2.54 8.85
CA ASP A 20 -16.55 -1.19 9.22
C ASP A 20 -15.02 -1.12 9.26
N GLU A 21 -14.33 -2.22 8.96
CA GLU A 21 -12.89 -2.29 8.92
C GLU A 21 -12.33 -1.51 7.72
N THR A 22 -11.42 -0.59 8.00
CA THR A 22 -10.82 0.28 6.99
C THR A 22 -9.32 0.39 7.24
N LEU A 23 -8.53 0.26 6.17
CA LEU A 23 -7.10 0.56 6.15
C LEU A 23 -6.88 1.84 5.36
N LYS A 24 -5.94 2.68 5.79
CA LYS A 24 -5.50 3.85 5.04
C LYS A 24 -3.99 3.96 5.02
N THR A 25 -3.46 4.56 3.96
CA THR A 25 -2.10 5.06 3.91
C THR A 25 -2.10 6.48 3.33
N SER A 26 -1.09 7.26 3.68
CA SER A 26 -0.93 8.64 3.28
C SER A 26 0.46 8.87 2.70
N GLY A 27 0.58 9.86 1.82
CA GLY A 27 1.88 10.26 1.28
C GLY A 27 2.43 9.34 0.19
N VAL A 28 1.56 8.59 -0.51
CA VAL A 28 2.01 7.70 -1.59
C VAL A 28 2.38 8.56 -2.80
N SER A 29 3.68 8.66 -3.08
CA SER A 29 4.23 9.35 -4.25
C SER A 29 5.02 8.37 -5.10
N THR A 30 6.26 8.08 -4.70
CA THR A 30 7.20 7.22 -5.43
C THR A 30 7.22 5.80 -4.92
N CYS A 31 6.76 5.61 -3.69
CA CYS A 31 6.40 4.34 -3.10
C CYS A 31 5.16 3.71 -3.78
N LEU A 32 4.91 2.46 -3.43
CA LEU A 32 3.83 1.63 -3.94
C LEU A 32 2.94 1.20 -2.77
N CYS A 33 1.63 1.32 -2.93
CA CYS A 33 0.64 0.75 -2.02
C CYS A 33 0.05 -0.50 -2.65
N LEU A 34 0.30 -1.66 -2.02
CA LEU A 34 -0.24 -2.95 -2.39
C LEU A 34 -1.45 -3.24 -1.50
N MET A 35 -2.61 -3.49 -2.11
CA MET A 35 -3.87 -3.75 -1.41
C MET A 35 -4.39 -5.13 -1.78
N PHE A 36 -4.61 -5.95 -0.76
CA PHE A 36 -4.96 -7.35 -0.87
C PHE A 36 -6.39 -7.56 -0.40
N TYR A 37 -7.19 -8.27 -1.19
CA TYR A 37 -8.47 -8.83 -0.77
C TYR A 37 -8.40 -10.33 -0.88
N GLY A 38 -8.80 -11.01 0.18
CA GLY A 38 -8.74 -12.46 0.22
C GLY A 38 -9.66 -13.08 1.25
N GLN A 39 -9.47 -14.38 1.45
CA GLN A 39 -10.19 -15.18 2.43
C GLN A 39 -9.21 -16.06 3.22
N ASP A 40 -9.36 -16.07 4.53
CA ASP A 40 -8.85 -17.13 5.39
C ASP A 40 -9.97 -18.16 5.60
N GLN A 41 -9.90 -19.27 4.86
CA GLN A 41 -10.98 -20.26 4.76
C GLN A 41 -12.28 -19.65 4.23
N THR A 42 -13.13 -19.15 5.13
CA THR A 42 -14.41 -18.50 4.81
C THR A 42 -14.48 -17.06 5.31
N ALA A 43 -13.51 -16.61 6.11
CA ALA A 43 -13.49 -15.28 6.67
C ALA A 43 -12.78 -14.32 5.70
N PRO A 44 -13.48 -13.30 5.17
CA PRO A 44 -12.84 -12.32 4.29
C PRO A 44 -11.82 -11.47 5.05
N PHE A 45 -10.75 -11.08 4.37
CA PHE A 45 -9.75 -10.16 4.89
C PHE A 45 -9.42 -9.05 3.89
N ILE A 46 -8.93 -7.94 4.44
CA ILE A 46 -8.21 -6.91 3.69
C ILE A 46 -6.79 -6.79 4.21
N GLY A 47 -5.88 -6.46 3.31
CA GLY A 47 -4.48 -6.19 3.62
C GLY A 47 -3.97 -4.98 2.86
N MET A 48 -3.06 -4.23 3.46
CA MET A 48 -2.39 -3.09 2.85
C MET A 48 -0.91 -3.12 3.22
N HIS A 49 -0.04 -2.93 2.24
CA HIS A 49 1.39 -2.74 2.44
C HIS A 49 1.84 -1.47 1.72
N HIS A 50 2.50 -0.57 2.44
CA HIS A 50 3.06 0.66 1.91
C HIS A 50 4.54 0.46 1.62
N TRP A 51 4.85 -0.11 0.47
CA TRP A 51 6.20 -0.47 0.07
C TRP A 51 6.99 0.76 -0.41
N PRO A 52 8.20 1.06 0.11
CA PRO A 52 9.03 2.14 -0.40
C PRO A 52 9.43 1.98 -1.89
N GLY A 53 9.34 0.77 -2.44
CA GLY A 53 9.76 0.43 -3.79
C GLY A 53 11.09 -0.34 -3.78
N PHE A 54 11.70 -0.46 -4.96
CA PHE A 54 12.97 -1.13 -5.13
C PHE A 54 14.10 -0.40 -4.38
N SER A 55 15.08 -1.17 -3.92
CA SER A 55 16.23 -0.60 -3.22
C SER A 55 17.06 0.30 -4.15
N SER A 56 17.78 1.27 -3.56
CA SER A 56 18.61 2.21 -4.32
C SER A 56 19.79 1.56 -5.05
N ASP A 57 20.16 0.34 -4.67
CA ASP A 57 21.18 -0.49 -5.31
C ASP A 57 20.62 -1.48 -6.32
N PHE A 58 19.32 -1.43 -6.61
CA PHE A 58 18.69 -2.22 -7.68
C PHE A 58 19.38 -1.96 -9.01
N ASP A 59 19.92 -3.03 -9.60
CA ASP A 59 20.78 -2.97 -10.78
C ASP A 59 20.00 -2.92 -12.11
N GLY A 60 18.67 -3.04 -12.05
CA GLY A 60 17.80 -3.05 -13.22
C GLY A 60 17.73 -4.40 -13.93
N SER A 61 18.37 -5.45 -13.40
CA SER A 61 18.31 -6.80 -13.97
C SER A 61 16.96 -7.46 -13.68
N GLU A 62 16.51 -8.31 -14.60
CA GLU A 62 15.27 -9.08 -14.43
C GLU A 62 15.38 -10.06 -13.25
N ASP A 63 16.54 -10.69 -13.07
CA ASP A 63 16.78 -11.64 -11.97
C ASP A 63 16.68 -10.96 -10.60
N SER A 64 17.34 -9.81 -10.41
CA SER A 64 17.23 -9.04 -9.15
C SER A 64 15.80 -8.58 -8.90
N ALA A 65 15.07 -8.19 -9.93
CA ALA A 65 13.70 -7.71 -9.77
C ALA A 65 12.75 -8.83 -9.38
N MET A 66 12.95 -10.01 -9.96
CA MET A 66 12.22 -11.22 -9.62
C MET A 66 12.46 -11.58 -8.15
N ASP A 67 13.71 -11.66 -7.71
CA ASP A 67 14.06 -12.01 -6.33
C ASP A 67 13.43 -11.02 -5.33
N ASP A 68 13.60 -9.71 -5.55
CA ASP A 68 13.01 -8.66 -4.69
C ASP A 68 11.48 -8.77 -4.57
N ILE A 69 10.79 -9.03 -5.69
CA ILE A 69 9.33 -9.16 -5.69
C ILE A 69 8.88 -10.45 -4.99
N PHE A 70 9.60 -11.56 -5.19
CA PHE A 70 9.27 -12.82 -4.51
C PHE A 70 9.50 -12.70 -3.00
N GLU A 71 10.61 -12.12 -2.57
CA GLU A 71 10.88 -11.84 -1.15
C GLU A 71 9.82 -10.91 -0.55
N LEU A 72 9.46 -9.83 -1.26
CA LEU A 72 8.39 -8.92 -0.83
C LEU A 72 7.06 -9.66 -0.61
N ILE A 73 6.61 -10.47 -1.57
CA ILE A 73 5.33 -11.18 -1.44
C ILE A 73 5.42 -12.26 -0.36
N ALA A 74 6.56 -12.93 -0.19
CA ALA A 74 6.78 -13.89 0.90
C ALA A 74 6.63 -13.22 2.28
N ASP A 75 7.25 -12.06 2.47
CA ASP A 75 7.19 -11.31 3.72
C ASP A 75 5.78 -10.79 3.99
N ILE A 76 5.08 -10.29 2.97
CA ILE A 76 3.68 -9.87 3.07
C ILE A 76 2.80 -11.05 3.50
N GLU A 77 3.00 -12.23 2.90
CA GLU A 77 2.24 -13.44 3.21
C GLU A 77 2.48 -13.89 4.65
N GLN A 78 3.74 -13.89 5.11
CA GLN A 78 4.10 -14.21 6.48
C GLN A 78 3.45 -13.23 7.47
N ASN A 79 3.44 -11.94 7.15
CA ASN A 79 2.76 -10.92 7.94
C ASN A 79 1.25 -11.16 7.99
N ALA A 80 0.63 -11.49 6.85
CA ALA A 80 -0.79 -11.84 6.78
C ALA A 80 -1.12 -13.02 7.70
N ARG A 81 -0.34 -14.10 7.62
CA ARG A 81 -0.50 -15.27 8.50
C ARG A 81 -0.43 -14.89 9.97
N LYS A 82 0.58 -14.11 10.35
CA LYS A 82 0.80 -13.69 11.75
C LYS A 82 -0.36 -12.84 12.27
N GLN A 83 -0.81 -11.87 11.48
CA GLN A 83 -1.83 -10.89 11.90
C GLN A 83 -3.25 -11.46 11.89
N LEU A 84 -3.55 -12.36 10.94
CA LEU A 84 -4.84 -13.06 10.87
C LEU A 84 -4.94 -14.23 11.87
N GLY A 85 -3.89 -14.48 12.67
CA GLY A 85 -3.87 -15.52 13.70
C GLY A 85 -3.79 -16.94 13.12
N ASN A 86 -3.19 -17.08 11.94
CA ASN A 86 -3.22 -18.30 11.17
C ASN A 86 -2.18 -19.32 11.60
N LYS A 87 -2.58 -20.60 11.54
CA LYS A 87 -1.67 -21.74 11.73
C LYS A 87 -0.75 -21.88 10.51
N PRO A 88 0.48 -22.39 10.68
CA PRO A 88 1.43 -22.55 9.59
C PRO A 88 0.86 -23.27 8.35
N ASP A 89 -0.05 -24.23 8.56
CA ASP A 89 -0.60 -25.07 7.49
C ASP A 89 -1.85 -24.50 6.81
N ARG A 90 -2.35 -23.33 7.24
CA ARG A 90 -3.58 -22.75 6.67
C ARG A 90 -3.28 -21.95 5.42
N THR A 91 -3.91 -22.28 4.30
CA THR A 91 -3.71 -21.53 3.05
C THR A 91 -4.57 -20.27 3.03
N LEU A 92 -3.94 -19.12 2.75
CA LEU A 92 -4.64 -17.87 2.47
C LEU A 92 -5.04 -17.85 0.99
N THR A 93 -6.31 -17.56 0.72
CA THR A 93 -6.81 -17.39 -0.64
C THR A 93 -6.80 -15.92 -1.01
N LEU A 94 -6.19 -15.56 -2.14
CA LEU A 94 -6.18 -14.20 -2.65
C LEU A 94 -7.19 -14.04 -3.81
N ASN A 95 -8.07 -13.06 -3.69
CA ASN A 95 -9.10 -12.75 -4.68
C ASN A 95 -8.75 -11.54 -5.54
N LYS A 96 -8.09 -10.54 -4.97
CA LYS A 96 -7.74 -9.32 -5.67
C LYS A 96 -6.48 -8.70 -5.11
N LEU A 97 -5.62 -8.23 -6.00
CA LEU A 97 -4.49 -7.36 -5.72
C LEU A 97 -4.67 -6.05 -6.49
N ILE A 98 -4.55 -4.94 -5.79
CA ILE A 98 -4.52 -3.60 -6.39
C ILE A 98 -3.22 -2.94 -5.98
N ILE A 99 -2.48 -2.41 -6.95
CA ILE A 99 -1.25 -1.67 -6.71
C ILE A 99 -1.45 -0.23 -7.18
N VAL A 100 -1.16 0.74 -6.33
CA VAL A 100 -1.27 2.17 -6.64
C VAL A 100 0.04 2.86 -6.24
N GLY A 101 0.56 3.74 -7.09
CA GLY A 101 1.80 4.49 -6.83
C GLY A 101 2.84 4.30 -7.93
N GLY A 102 4.12 4.39 -7.58
CA GLY A 102 5.23 4.15 -8.51
C GLY A 102 5.42 5.27 -9.54
N GLU A 103 5.91 6.42 -9.07
CA GLU A 103 6.26 7.53 -9.96
C GLU A 103 7.41 7.16 -10.91
N ARG A 104 7.40 7.81 -12.09
CA ARG A 104 8.47 7.74 -13.09
C ARG A 104 9.73 8.44 -12.58
N ARG A 105 10.88 7.77 -12.72
CA ARG A 105 12.27 8.22 -12.48
C ARG A 105 12.44 9.74 -12.31
N GLN A 106 12.89 10.17 -11.13
CA GLN A 106 13.26 11.56 -10.86
C GLN A 106 14.78 11.72 -10.84
N VAL A 107 15.27 12.75 -11.53
CA VAL A 107 16.66 13.19 -11.50
C VAL A 107 16.71 14.63 -11.00
N ASP A 108 17.72 14.96 -10.20
CA ASP A 108 17.93 16.35 -9.77
C ASP A 108 18.50 17.22 -10.91
N ASP A 109 18.67 18.52 -10.63
CA ASP A 109 19.24 19.50 -11.56
C ASP A 109 20.68 19.19 -11.98
N THR A 110 21.35 18.24 -11.31
CA THR A 110 22.71 17.77 -11.62
C THR A 110 22.71 16.47 -12.43
N GLY A 111 21.53 15.91 -12.71
CA GLY A 111 21.36 14.62 -13.38
C GLY A 111 21.58 13.41 -12.48
N LYS A 112 21.71 13.62 -11.16
CA LYS A 112 21.81 12.54 -10.18
C LYS A 112 20.42 11.94 -9.94
N LEU A 113 20.35 10.61 -9.92
CA LEU A 113 19.13 9.88 -9.63
C LEU A 113 18.68 10.19 -8.19
N LEU A 114 17.48 10.76 -8.05
CA LEU A 114 16.82 10.97 -6.76
C LEU A 114 15.96 9.76 -6.41
N ILE A 115 15.27 9.20 -7.41
CA ILE A 115 14.33 8.10 -7.26
C ILE A 115 14.44 7.22 -8.50
N SER A 116 14.63 5.91 -8.30
CA SER A 116 14.84 4.97 -9.39
C SER A 116 13.56 4.85 -10.23
N GLY A 117 12.41 4.54 -9.62
CA GLY A 117 11.06 4.66 -10.20
C GLY A 117 10.98 4.33 -11.69
N THR A 118 11.75 3.35 -12.15
CA THR A 118 12.02 3.23 -13.58
C THR A 118 10.86 2.53 -14.28
N GLU A 119 10.64 2.81 -15.56
CA GLU A 119 9.69 2.00 -16.35
C GLU A 119 10.03 0.50 -16.32
N GLN A 120 11.29 0.16 -16.05
CA GLN A 120 11.76 -1.21 -15.84
C GLN A 120 11.24 -1.80 -14.54
N GLU A 121 11.30 -1.08 -13.42
CA GLU A 121 10.75 -1.51 -12.12
C GLU A 121 9.24 -1.75 -12.19
N VAL A 122 8.50 -0.83 -12.79
CA VAL A 122 7.04 -1.01 -12.99
C VAL A 122 6.76 -2.20 -13.90
N ARG A 123 7.57 -2.40 -14.95
CA ARG A 123 7.45 -3.55 -15.84
C ARG A 123 7.74 -4.86 -15.10
N ALA A 124 8.81 -4.92 -14.31
CA ALA A 124 9.15 -6.08 -13.51
C ALA A 124 8.05 -6.38 -12.48
N LEU A 125 7.48 -5.35 -11.85
CA LEU A 125 6.33 -5.50 -10.97
C LEU A 125 5.13 -6.12 -11.69
N ILE A 126 4.79 -5.63 -12.89
CA ILE A 126 3.72 -6.19 -13.73
C ILE A 126 4.01 -7.67 -14.07
N GLU A 127 5.26 -7.99 -14.32
CA GLU A 127 5.70 -9.31 -14.78
C GLU A 127 5.72 -10.36 -13.66
N PHE A 128 6.28 -10.02 -12.50
CA PHE A 128 6.60 -10.99 -11.45
C PHE A 128 5.62 -10.99 -10.26
N VAL A 129 4.81 -9.94 -10.06
CA VAL A 129 3.95 -9.88 -8.86
C VAL A 129 2.89 -10.99 -8.85
N LYS A 130 2.35 -11.34 -10.02
CA LYS A 130 1.36 -12.42 -10.12
C LYS A 130 2.00 -13.80 -9.90
N PRO A 131 3.11 -14.18 -10.57
CA PRO A 131 3.85 -15.39 -10.25
C PRO A 131 4.22 -15.50 -8.76
N ALA A 132 4.72 -14.42 -8.15
CA ALA A 132 5.03 -14.41 -6.72
C ALA A 132 3.77 -14.67 -5.87
N CYS A 133 2.62 -14.05 -6.21
CA CYS A 133 1.36 -14.34 -5.52
C CYS A 133 0.89 -15.79 -5.71
N GLU A 134 1.15 -16.43 -6.87
CA GLU A 134 0.83 -17.84 -7.11
C GLU A 134 1.67 -18.80 -6.26
N GLU A 135 2.91 -18.41 -5.95
CA GLU A 135 3.81 -19.19 -5.09
C GLU A 135 3.38 -19.15 -3.62
N TYR A 136 3.03 -17.96 -3.11
CA TYR A 136 2.79 -17.77 -1.66
C TYR A 136 1.31 -17.82 -1.26
N PHE A 137 0.39 -17.51 -2.17
CA PHE A 137 -1.07 -17.54 -1.92
C PHE A 137 -1.78 -18.55 -2.81
N MET A 138 -2.94 -19.03 -2.36
CA MET A 138 -3.88 -19.71 -3.26
C MET A 138 -4.67 -18.65 -4.03
N LEU A 139 -4.48 -18.56 -5.35
CA LEU A 139 -5.28 -17.61 -6.13
C LEU A 139 -6.67 -18.15 -6.41
N SER A 140 -7.70 -17.32 -6.20
CA SER A 140 -9.06 -17.70 -6.60
C SER A 140 -9.17 -17.80 -8.13
N SER A 141 -10.11 -18.59 -8.63
CA SER A 141 -10.37 -18.69 -10.08
C SER A 141 -10.76 -17.36 -10.73
N THR A 142 -11.24 -16.42 -9.91
CA THR A 142 -11.60 -15.05 -10.27
C THR A 142 -10.54 -14.03 -9.84
N PHE A 143 -9.31 -14.46 -9.56
CA PHE A 143 -8.25 -13.56 -9.11
C PHE A 143 -8.03 -12.42 -10.12
N THR A 144 -7.95 -11.20 -9.61
CA THR A 144 -7.66 -10.01 -10.41
C THR A 144 -6.48 -9.26 -9.84
N CYS A 145 -5.56 -8.83 -10.71
CA CYS A 145 -4.47 -7.94 -10.38
C CYS A 145 -4.61 -6.67 -11.21
N SER A 146 -4.65 -5.50 -10.57
CA SER A 146 -4.66 -4.21 -11.27
C SER A 146 -3.57 -3.29 -10.75
N ILE A 147 -2.86 -2.65 -11.66
CA ILE A 147 -1.76 -1.72 -11.36
C ILE A 147 -2.17 -0.35 -11.89
N HIS A 148 -2.18 0.63 -10.99
CA HIS A 148 -2.58 2.01 -11.25
C HIS A 148 -1.36 2.92 -11.04
N PRO A 149 -0.50 3.05 -12.06
CA PRO A 149 0.67 3.89 -11.95
C PRO A 149 0.23 5.34 -11.78
N PHE A 150 0.78 6.02 -10.78
CA PHE A 150 0.51 7.42 -10.54
C PHE A 150 1.71 8.28 -10.91
N LYS A 151 1.48 9.28 -11.75
CA LYS A 151 2.49 10.29 -12.07
C LYS A 151 2.20 11.51 -11.21
N THR A 152 3.01 11.74 -10.18
CA THR A 152 2.93 12.98 -9.42
C THR A 152 3.40 14.15 -10.31
N THR A 153 2.91 15.35 -10.01
CA THR A 153 3.47 16.60 -10.55
C THR A 153 3.70 17.56 -9.38
N GLY A 154 4.94 18.03 -9.22
CA GLY A 154 5.31 18.89 -8.08
C GLY A 154 5.26 18.13 -6.75
N SER A 155 4.60 18.71 -5.74
CA SER A 155 4.50 18.15 -4.39
C SER A 155 3.29 17.21 -4.19
N GLN A 156 2.73 16.67 -5.26
CA GLN A 156 1.52 15.83 -5.18
C GLN A 156 1.82 14.48 -4.53
N PHE A 157 0.92 14.05 -3.65
CA PHE A 157 0.92 12.70 -3.09
C PHE A 157 -0.50 12.16 -3.01
N ILE A 158 -0.63 10.86 -2.78
CA ILE A 158 -1.92 10.18 -2.73
C ILE A 158 -2.21 9.71 -1.30
N ASP A 159 -3.40 10.02 -0.81
CA ASP A 159 -4.03 9.35 0.32
C ASP A 159 -4.88 8.20 -0.23
N ILE A 160 -4.65 6.97 0.25
CA ILE A 160 -5.36 5.76 -0.18
C ILE A 160 -6.11 5.19 1.01
N MET A 161 -7.35 4.77 0.76
CA MET A 161 -8.20 4.12 1.75
C MET A 161 -8.87 2.90 1.11
N MET A 162 -8.92 1.80 1.86
CA MET A 162 -9.64 0.60 1.46
C MET A 162 -10.57 0.12 2.56
N ASP A 163 -11.74 -0.35 2.15
CA ASP A 163 -12.68 -1.10 2.96
C ASP A 163 -12.99 -2.45 2.29
N LYS A 164 -13.97 -3.19 2.80
CA LYS A 164 -14.36 -4.51 2.28
C LYS A 164 -14.81 -4.53 0.82
N ASP A 165 -15.37 -3.43 0.32
CA ASP A 165 -16.04 -3.36 -0.97
C ASP A 165 -15.25 -2.51 -1.97
N ASN A 166 -14.54 -1.49 -1.48
CA ASN A 166 -13.99 -0.42 -2.30
C ASN A 166 -12.59 -0.01 -1.89
N VAL A 167 -11.88 0.52 -2.89
CA VAL A 167 -10.69 1.33 -2.71
C VAL A 167 -11.00 2.74 -3.22
N ALA A 168 -10.66 3.74 -2.43
CA ALA A 168 -10.75 5.14 -2.80
C ALA A 168 -9.38 5.79 -2.59
N TRP A 169 -9.01 6.70 -3.48
CA TRP A 169 -7.80 7.50 -3.32
C TRP A 169 -8.05 8.96 -3.69
N LYS A 170 -7.38 9.86 -2.96
CA LYS A 170 -7.40 11.30 -3.20
C LYS A 170 -5.98 11.79 -3.47
N ILE A 171 -5.80 12.54 -4.55
CA ILE A 171 -4.59 13.31 -4.80
C ILE A 171 -4.63 14.53 -3.89
N ILE A 172 -3.58 14.72 -3.11
CA ILE A 172 -3.40 15.85 -2.20
C ILE A 172 -2.37 16.79 -2.82
N THR A 173 -2.69 18.08 -2.83
CA THR A 173 -1.79 19.16 -3.25
C THR A 173 -1.31 19.98 -2.05
N ASP A 174 -0.30 20.84 -2.25
CA ASP A 174 0.21 21.75 -1.21
C ASP A 174 -0.91 22.61 -0.58
N ASP A 175 -1.88 23.04 -1.39
CA ASP A 175 -3.03 23.83 -0.93
C ASP A 175 -3.93 23.00 0.02
N ASP A 176 -4.18 21.72 -0.29
CA ASP A 176 -4.95 20.82 0.59
C ASP A 176 -4.24 20.61 1.94
N GLU A 177 -2.91 20.55 1.96
CA GLU A 177 -2.14 20.34 3.19
C GLU A 177 -2.17 21.56 4.10
N GLN A 178 -2.07 22.78 3.52
CA GLN A 178 -2.19 24.03 4.27
C GLN A 178 -3.58 24.19 4.88
N GLU A 179 -4.64 23.86 4.14
CA GLU A 179 -6.01 23.90 4.67
C GLU A 179 -6.21 22.92 5.84
N ARG A 180 -5.64 21.70 5.75
CA ARG A 180 -5.68 20.72 6.86
C ARG A 180 -4.96 21.22 8.11
N LYS A 181 -3.77 21.82 7.96
CA LYS A 181 -3.01 22.41 9.08
C LYS A 181 -3.79 23.54 9.75
N LEU A 182 -4.36 24.46 8.97
CA LEU A 182 -5.21 25.55 9.46
C LEU A 182 -6.47 25.04 10.18
N ALA A 183 -7.09 23.97 9.70
CA ALA A 183 -8.26 23.36 10.33
C ALA A 183 -7.91 22.68 11.67
N GLN A 184 -6.77 21.98 11.75
CA GLN A 184 -6.29 21.37 13.00
C GLN A 184 -5.93 22.43 14.06
N GLU A 185 -5.31 23.54 13.67
CA GLU A 185 -5.00 24.65 14.57
C GLU A 185 -6.26 25.34 15.12
N LYS A 186 -7.31 25.47 14.29
CA LYS A 186 -8.60 25.99 14.72
C LYS A 186 -9.33 25.05 15.67
N ALA A 187 -9.24 23.73 15.43
CA ALA A 187 -9.85 22.73 16.30
C ALA A 187 -9.15 22.66 17.67
N SER A 188 -7.82 22.76 17.72
CA SER A 188 -7.07 22.74 18.98
C SER A 188 -7.31 23.99 19.85
N CYS A 189 -7.56 25.15 19.24
CA CYS A 189 -7.93 26.40 19.93
C CYS A 189 -9.38 26.42 20.47
N SER A 190 -10.26 25.52 20.01
CA SER A 190 -11.68 25.49 20.42
C SER A 190 -11.99 24.64 21.67
N SER A 191 -10.98 24.15 22.38
CA SER A 191 -11.18 23.38 23.62
C SER A 191 -11.87 24.26 24.69
N PRO A 192 -13.10 23.94 25.14
CA PRO A 192 -13.78 24.76 26.14
C PRO A 192 -13.02 24.71 27.48
N PRO A 193 -13.02 25.81 28.25
CA PRO A 193 -12.33 25.85 29.53
C PRO A 193 -12.90 24.76 30.44
N LYS A 194 -12.03 23.89 30.96
CA LYS A 194 -12.38 22.92 32.00
C LYS A 194 -12.92 23.69 33.19
N LEU A 195 -14.24 23.63 33.41
CA LEU A 195 -14.88 24.04 34.65
C LEU A 195 -14.29 23.17 35.77
N ARG A 196 -13.41 23.77 36.57
CA ARG A 196 -12.97 23.17 37.84
C ARG A 196 -14.13 23.35 38.83
N PHE A 197 -14.68 22.24 39.30
CA PHE A 197 -15.54 22.20 40.47
C PHE A 197 -14.70 22.32 41.75
#